data_AF-A0A6I1ZQT1-F1
#
_entry.id   AF-A0A6I1ZQT1-F1
#
_cell.length_a   1.000
_cell.length_b   1.000
_cell.length_c   1.000
_cell.angle_alpha   90.00
_cell.angle_beta   90.00
_cell.angle_gamma   90.00
#
_symmetry.space_group_name_H-M   'P 1'
#
loop_
_entity.id
_entity.type
_entity.pdbx_description
1 polymer ?
#
loop_
_entity_poly.entity_id
_entity_poly.type
_entity_poly.pdbx_seq_one_letter_code
_entity_poly.pdbx_strand_id
1 'polypeptide(L)' 'MKREEMRGQINEELKHIPRASFSQNMLRAYYNGMRMTDLSRNLACPAKETLIKAIETMKKDGPDFLPIYDREFFYL' A
#
# COMPACT_ATOMS: atom_id res chain seq x y z
N MET A 1 6.71 -7.62 -15.76
CA MET A 1 5.26 -7.36 -15.79
C MET A 1 5.01 -6.04 -16.51
N LYS A 2 4.04 -6.00 -17.42
CA LYS A 2 3.65 -4.75 -18.11
C LYS A 2 3.00 -3.80 -17.11
N ARG A 3 3.01 -2.49 -17.42
CA ARG A 3 2.47 -1.46 -16.52
C ARG A 3 0.99 -1.67 -16.18
N GLU A 4 0.21 -2.19 -17.12
CA GLU A 4 -1.22 -2.45 -16.93
C GLU A 4 -1.47 -3.64 -15.99
N GLU A 5 -0.67 -4.70 -16.10
CA GLU A 5 -0.71 -5.85 -15.20
C GLU A 5 -0.36 -5.43 -13.76
N MET A 6 0.67 -4.58 -13.58
CA MET A 6 1.00 -4.00 -12.28
C MET A 6 -0.16 -3.18 -11.72
N ARG A 7 -0.81 -2.34 -12.54
CA ARG A 7 -1.98 -1.57 -12.11
C ARG A 7 -3.14 -2.47 -11.71
N GLY A 8 -3.38 -3.55 -12.46
CA GLY A 8 -4.39 -4.56 -12.12
C GLY A 8 -4.12 -5.17 -10.75
N GLN A 9 -2.90 -5.67 -10.53
CA GLN A 9 -2.48 -6.21 -9.24
C GLN A 9 -2.65 -5.20 -8.09
N ILE A 10 -2.18 -3.97 -8.27
CA ILE A 10 -2.29 -2.92 -7.24
C ILE A 10 -3.75 -2.59 -6.94
N ASN A 11 -4.62 -2.58 -7.96
CA ASN A 11 -6.04 -2.32 -7.75
C ASN A 11 -6.71 -3.42 -6.93
N GLU A 12 -6.32 -4.69 -7.12
CA GLU A 12 -6.77 -5.80 -6.29
C GLU A 12 -6.23 -5.67 -4.86
N GLU A 13 -4.93 -5.44 -4.69
CA GLU A 13 -4.29 -5.20 -3.39
C GLU A 13 -4.95 -4.02 -2.63
N LEU A 14 -5.34 -2.94 -3.33
CA LEU A 14 -6.00 -1.77 -2.74
C LEU A 14 -7.42 -2.06 -2.25
N LYS A 15 -8.07 -3.18 -2.61
CA LYS A 15 -9.35 -3.58 -1.98
C LYS A 15 -9.15 -3.93 -0.51
N HIS A 16 -7.95 -4.35 -0.13
CA HIS A 16 -7.54 -4.70 1.24
C HIS A 16 -7.09 -3.50 2.08
N ILE A 17 -7.13 -2.29 1.54
CA ILE A 17 -6.84 -1.03 2.27
C ILE A 17 -8.05 -0.11 2.09
N PRO A 18 -9.11 -0.17 2.93
CA PRO A 18 -10.37 0.50 2.65
C PRO A 18 -10.24 2.02 2.50
N ARG A 19 -11.15 2.61 1.72
CA ARG A 19 -11.32 4.07 1.68
C ARG A 19 -12.03 4.54 2.95
N ALA A 20 -11.55 5.63 3.56
CA ALA A 20 -12.19 6.23 4.73
C ALA A 20 -11.77 7.71 4.87
N SER A 21 -11.15 8.06 6.00
CA SER A 21 -10.64 9.40 6.30
C SER A 21 -9.62 9.90 5.29
N PHE A 22 -9.31 11.20 5.34
CA PHE A 22 -8.26 11.80 4.51
C PHE A 22 -6.93 11.05 4.68
N SER A 23 -6.47 10.82 5.92
CA SER A 23 -5.23 10.09 6.19
C SER A 23 -5.27 8.65 5.67
N GLN A 24 -6.41 7.96 5.76
CA GLN A 24 -6.56 6.62 5.19
C GLN A 24 -6.48 6.64 3.66
N ASN A 25 -7.06 7.64 3.01
CA ASN A 25 -6.96 7.80 1.55
C ASN A 25 -5.54 8.20 1.11
N MET A 26 -4.80 8.94 1.94
CA MET A 26 -3.39 9.20 1.75
C MET A 26 -2.56 7.92 1.84
N LEU A 27 -2.83 7.03 2.80
CA LEU A 27 -2.18 5.71 2.87
C LEU A 27 -2.34 4.93 1.57
N ARG A 28 -3.57 4.90 1.02
CA ARG A 28 -3.84 4.26 -0.28
C ARG A 28 -3.02 4.88 -1.42
N ALA A 29 -2.87 6.20 -1.42
CA ALA A 29 -2.08 6.91 -2.44
C ALA A 29 -0.58 6.59 -2.33
N TYR A 30 -0.03 6.63 -1.12
CA TYR A 30 1.36 6.23 -0.86
C TYR A 30 1.61 4.78 -1.26
N TYR A 31 0.74 3.85 -0.82
CA TYR A 31 0.82 2.45 -1.18
C TYR A 31 0.85 2.26 -2.69
N ASN A 32 -0.09 2.87 -3.43
CA ASN A 32 -0.16 2.76 -4.90
C ASN A 32 1.15 3.20 -5.58
N GLY A 33 1.67 4.37 -5.21
CA GLY A 33 2.91 4.91 -5.80
C GLY A 33 4.15 4.08 -5.46
N MET A 34 4.28 3.68 -4.20
CA MET A 34 5.39 2.85 -3.74
C MET A 34 5.32 1.45 -4.34
N ARG A 35 4.12 0.85 -4.42
CA ARG A 35 3.92 -0.51 -4.95
C ARG A 35 4.25 -0.60 -6.43
N MET A 36 3.87 0.42 -7.21
CA MET A 36 4.28 0.53 -8.60
C MET A 36 5.80 0.52 -8.75
N THR A 37 6.50 1.27 -7.89
CA THR A 37 7.96 1.34 -7.89
C THR A 37 8.58 0.01 -7.47
N ASP A 38 8.11 -0.60 -6.39
CA ASP A 38 8.59 -1.88 -5.88
C ASP A 38 8.41 -2.99 -6.93
N LEU A 39 7.22 -3.11 -7.54
CA LEU A 39 6.96 -4.09 -8.59
C LEU A 39 7.81 -3.86 -9.85
N SER A 40 8.05 -2.60 -10.24
CA SER A 40 8.92 -2.31 -11.39
C SER A 40 10.38 -2.71 -11.17
N ARG A 41 10.83 -2.76 -9.91
CA ARG A 41 12.20 -3.14 -9.54
C ARG A 41 12.33 -4.63 -9.25
N ASN A 42 11.35 -5.20 -8.55
CA ASN A 42 11.30 -6.60 -8.17
C ASN A 42 9.86 -7.10 -8.09
N LEU A 43 9.47 -7.94 -9.04
CA LEU A 43 8.13 -8.52 -9.14
C LEU A 43 7.78 -9.46 -7.97
N ALA A 44 8.79 -10.03 -7.30
CA ALA A 44 8.59 -10.91 -6.16
C ALA A 44 8.52 -10.16 -4.82
N CYS A 45 8.64 -8.82 -4.82
CA CYS A 45 8.55 -8.03 -3.59
C CYS A 45 7.19 -8.24 -2.92
N PRO A 46 7.14 -8.65 -1.64
CA PRO A 46 5.89 -8.84 -0.92
C PRO A 46 5.09 -7.54 -0.74
N ALA A 47 3.78 -7.60 -0.94
CA ALA A 47 2.87 -6.47 -0.74
C ALA A 47 2.97 -5.85 0.67
N LYS A 48 3.19 -6.70 1.69
CA LYS A 48 3.34 -6.28 3.09
C LYS A 48 4.49 -5.31 3.33
N GLU A 49 5.60 -5.48 2.61
CA GLU A 49 6.77 -4.59 2.78
C GLU A 49 6.45 -3.19 2.28
N THR A 50 5.73 -3.08 1.16
CA THR A 50 5.25 -1.80 0.65
C THR A 50 4.26 -1.15 1.63
N LEU A 51 3.34 -1.94 2.22
CA LEU A 51 2.38 -1.43 3.21
C LEU A 51 3.08 -0.88 4.46
N ILE A 52 4.06 -1.60 5.01
CA ILE A 52 4.86 -1.13 6.15
C ILE A 52 5.50 0.22 5.84
N LYS A 53 6.22 0.33 4.71
CA LYS A 53 6.88 1.58 4.30
C LYS A 53 5.89 2.74 4.15
N ALA A 54 4.70 2.48 3.59
CA ALA A 54 3.66 3.49 3.43
C ALA A 54 3.11 3.96 4.79
N ILE A 55 2.87 3.03 5.74
CA ILE A 55 2.44 3.35 7.10
C ILE A 55 3.52 4.15 7.84
N GLU A 56 4.78 3.71 7.77
CA GLU A 56 5.92 4.41 8.38
C GLU A 56 6.05 5.84 7.85
N THR A 57 5.85 6.03 6.55
CA THR A 57 5.85 7.35 5.92
C THR A 57 4.74 8.24 6.49
N MET A 58 3.53 7.71 6.62
CA MET A 58 2.42 8.45 7.23
C MET A 58 2.67 8.78 8.70
N LYS A 59 3.30 7.87 9.45
CA LYS A 59 3.59 8.06 10.87
C LYS A 59 4.68 9.10 11.16
N LYS A 60 5.52 9.46 10.18
CA LYS A 60 6.48 10.56 10.33
C LYS A 60 5.79 11.90 10.55
N ASP A 61 4.71 12.15 9.81
CA ASP A 61 3.96 13.41 9.87
C ASP A 61 2.76 13.33 10.83
N GLY A 62 2.24 12.13 11.09
CA GLY A 62 1.15 11.88 12.02
C GLY A 62 1.39 10.62 12.86
N PRO A 63 2.14 10.70 13.98
CA PRO A 63 2.48 9.55 14.81
C PRO A 63 1.27 8.75 15.31
N ASP A 64 0.15 9.43 15.56
CA ASP A 64 -1.10 8.85 16.04
C ASP A 64 -1.96 8.23 14.91
N PHE A 65 -1.45 8.17 13.68
CA PHE A 65 -2.18 7.56 12.57
C PHE A 65 -2.40 6.07 12.82
N LEU A 66 -3.68 5.69 12.89
CA LEU A 66 -4.16 4.31 13.02
C LEU A 66 -4.66 3.81 11.65
N PRO A 67 -3.82 3.11 10.86
CA PRO A 67 -4.21 2.61 9.55
C PRO A 67 -5.22 1.47 9.63
N ILE A 68 -6.16 1.42 8.68
CA ILE A 68 -7.09 0.30 8.50
C ILE A 68 -6.65 -0.50 7.28
N TYR A 69 -6.49 -1.81 7.42
CA TYR A 69 -6.15 -2.74 6.34
C TYR A 69 -6.54 -4.17 6.72
N ASP A 70 -6.61 -5.05 5.73
CA ASP A 70 -6.83 -6.47 5.89
C ASP A 70 -5.54 -7.17 6.37
N ARG A 71 -5.52 -7.52 7.66
CA ARG A 71 -4.37 -8.16 8.30
C ARG A 71 -4.09 -9.55 7.75
N GLU A 72 -5.10 -10.27 7.30
CA GLU A 72 -4.95 -11.63 6.76
C GLU A 72 -4.28 -11.59 5.39
N PHE A 73 -4.67 -10.64 4.53
CA PHE A 73 -4.06 -10.45 3.22
C PHE A 73 -2.58 -10.05 3.32
N PHE A 74 -2.26 -9.10 4.21
CA PHE A 74 -0.89 -8.57 4.35
C PHE A 74 -0.01 -9.38 5.33
N TYR A 75 -0.58 -10.33 6.08
CA TYR A 75 0.10 -11.09 7.13
C TYR A 75 0.79 -10.19 8.18
N LEU A 76 0.04 -9.23 8.76
CA LEU A 76 0.51 -8.18 9.70
C LEU A 76 -0.34 -7.99 10.96
#